data_AF-G8CMX0-F1
#
_entry.id   AF-G8CMX0-F1
#
_cell.length_a   1.000
_cell.length_b   1.000
_cell.length_c   1.000
_cell.angle_alpha   90.00
_cell.angle_beta   90.00
_cell.angle_gamma   90.00
#
_symmetry.space_group_name_H-M   'P 1'
#
loop_
_entity.id
_entity.type
_entity.pdbx_description
1 polymer ?
#
loop_
_entity_poly.entity_id
_entity_poly.type
_entity_poly.pdbx_seq_one_letter_code
_entity_poly.pdbx_strand_id
1 'polypeptide(L)'
;QARRALRALRGLVRLKSLVDGNAVKRQTAHTLHCTQTMARVQTQIYSRRVKMEEEKQALQRQLQLKHQRELEKMKIDEDWDHSHQSKEQIEASLMMKQEAALRRERALAYAFSHQWKNSGRTVTPTFTDQGNPNWGWSWMERWMSARPWENRVVANKDKDAALTKNPSTNAARTFVPRALSIQRP
;
A
#
# COMPACT_ATOMS: atom_id res chain seq x y z
N GLN A 1 67.86 -14.04 -37.27
CA GLN A 1 66.91 -14.14 -36.13
C GLN A 1 65.89 -12.97 -36.07
N ALA A 2 66.27 -11.71 -36.36
CA ALA A 2 65.40 -10.53 -36.24
C ALA A 2 64.02 -10.62 -36.95
N ARG A 3 63.95 -11.19 -38.15
CA ARG A 3 62.67 -11.35 -38.90
C ARG A 3 61.65 -12.25 -38.20
N ARG A 4 62.11 -13.25 -37.42
CA ARG A 4 61.23 -14.17 -36.68
C ARG A 4 60.66 -13.49 -35.42
N ALA A 5 61.49 -12.76 -34.69
CA ALA A 5 61.07 -11.97 -33.53
C ALA A 5 60.02 -10.90 -33.89
N LEU A 6 60.22 -10.20 -35.00
CA LEU A 6 59.27 -9.19 -35.46
C LEU A 6 57.89 -9.78 -35.86
N ARG A 7 57.87 -10.99 -36.43
CA ARG A 7 56.61 -11.72 -36.69
C ARG A 7 55.92 -12.13 -35.39
N ALA A 8 56.67 -12.59 -34.40
CA ALA A 8 56.13 -12.94 -33.09
C ALA A 8 55.49 -11.73 -32.38
N LEU A 9 56.16 -10.57 -32.39
CA LEU A 9 55.62 -9.33 -31.83
C LEU A 9 54.32 -8.88 -32.52
N ARG A 10 54.26 -8.94 -33.87
CA ARG A 10 53.03 -8.66 -34.61
C ARG A 10 51.89 -9.62 -34.24
N GLY A 11 52.20 -10.90 -34.03
CA GLY A 11 51.25 -11.90 -33.55
C GLY A 11 50.69 -11.56 -32.17
N LEU A 12 51.56 -11.13 -31.25
CA LEU A 12 51.16 -10.74 -29.90
C LEU A 12 50.24 -9.51 -29.90
N VAL A 13 50.57 -8.46 -30.68
CA VAL A 13 49.70 -7.27 -30.79
C VAL A 13 48.32 -7.64 -31.35
N ARG A 14 48.27 -8.51 -32.37
CA ARG A 14 47.00 -9.02 -32.90
C ARG A 14 46.23 -9.81 -31.84
N LEU A 15 46.87 -10.70 -31.11
CA LEU A 15 46.23 -11.45 -30.02
C LEU A 15 45.65 -10.51 -28.95
N LYS A 16 46.42 -9.51 -28.51
CA LYS A 16 45.94 -8.51 -27.56
C LYS A 16 44.71 -7.77 -28.09
N SER A 17 44.75 -7.29 -29.33
CA SER A 17 43.59 -6.61 -29.95
C SER A 17 42.36 -7.50 -30.07
N LEU A 18 42.53 -8.81 -30.29
CA LEU A 18 41.42 -9.78 -30.34
C LEU A 18 40.83 -10.04 -28.95
N VAL A 19 41.68 -10.17 -27.92
CA VAL A 19 41.24 -10.34 -26.54
C VAL A 19 40.46 -9.10 -26.08
N ASP A 20 41.02 -7.91 -26.31
CA ASP A 20 40.39 -6.63 -25.95
C ASP A 20 39.06 -6.43 -26.70
N GLY A 21 39.00 -6.76 -28.00
CA GLY A 21 37.77 -6.69 -28.80
C GLY A 21 36.69 -7.69 -28.38
N ASN A 22 37.08 -8.87 -27.87
CA ASN A 22 36.14 -9.87 -27.39
C ASN A 22 35.46 -9.45 -26.08
N ALA A 23 36.15 -8.70 -25.21
CA ALA A 23 35.54 -8.15 -23.99
C ALA A 23 34.40 -7.18 -24.34
N VAL A 24 34.65 -6.26 -25.29
CA VAL A 24 33.63 -5.31 -25.78
C VAL A 24 32.44 -6.04 -26.38
N LYS A 25 32.66 -7.07 -27.20
CA LYS A 25 31.58 -7.90 -27.78
C LYS A 25 30.71 -8.57 -26.72
N ARG A 26 31.31 -9.09 -25.64
CA ARG A 26 30.56 -9.69 -24.53
C ARG A 26 29.72 -8.66 -23.79
N GLN A 27 30.30 -7.47 -23.55
CA GLN A 27 29.59 -6.38 -22.88
C GLN A 27 28.39 -5.90 -23.69
N THR A 28 28.56 -5.67 -25.00
CA THR A 28 27.46 -5.23 -25.86
C THR A 28 26.37 -6.30 -25.99
N ALA A 29 26.74 -7.58 -26.09
CA ALA A 29 25.80 -8.70 -26.10
C ALA A 29 24.99 -8.78 -24.79
N HIS A 30 25.65 -8.63 -23.63
CA HIS A 30 24.97 -8.60 -22.33
C HIS A 30 24.01 -7.42 -22.22
N THR A 31 24.47 -6.22 -22.57
CA THR A 31 23.62 -5.02 -22.57
C THR A 31 22.41 -5.20 -23.49
N LEU A 32 22.60 -5.75 -24.70
CA LEU A 32 21.50 -6.03 -25.62
C LEU A 32 20.49 -7.02 -25.03
N HIS A 33 20.97 -8.08 -24.37
CA HIS A 33 20.08 -9.04 -23.70
C HIS A 33 19.29 -8.39 -22.56
N CYS A 34 19.95 -7.56 -21.75
CA CYS A 34 19.29 -6.78 -20.70
C CYS A 34 18.23 -5.83 -21.27
N THR A 35 18.55 -5.08 -22.32
CA THR A 35 17.59 -4.15 -22.94
C THR A 35 16.41 -4.90 -23.56
N GLN A 36 16.63 -6.02 -24.25
CA GLN A 36 15.56 -6.86 -24.77
C GLN A 36 14.65 -7.40 -23.67
N THR A 37 15.22 -7.86 -22.56
CA THR A 37 14.46 -8.38 -21.42
C THR A 37 13.63 -7.29 -20.77
N MET A 38 14.22 -6.11 -20.53
CA MET A 38 13.50 -4.96 -19.98
C MET A 38 12.40 -4.49 -20.91
N ALA A 39 12.64 -4.42 -22.22
CA ALA A 39 11.62 -4.02 -23.20
C ALA A 39 10.43 -4.99 -23.18
N ARG A 40 10.67 -6.31 -23.11
CA ARG A 40 9.59 -7.31 -22.97
C ARG A 40 8.78 -7.08 -21.69
N VAL A 41 9.43 -6.82 -20.56
CA VAL A 41 8.75 -6.52 -19.29
C VAL A 41 7.95 -5.23 -19.39
N GLN A 42 8.51 -4.17 -19.98
CA GLN A 42 7.81 -2.91 -20.21
C GLN A 42 6.55 -3.10 -21.07
N THR A 43 6.62 -3.85 -22.16
CA THR A 43 5.46 -4.17 -23.00
C THR A 43 4.39 -4.96 -22.23
N GLN A 44 4.78 -5.91 -21.39
CA GLN A 44 3.83 -6.65 -20.54
C GLN A 44 3.16 -5.78 -19.49
N ILE A 45 3.91 -4.86 -18.86
CA ILE A 45 3.35 -3.90 -17.90
C ILE A 45 2.35 -2.98 -18.61
N TYR A 46 2.74 -2.45 -19.78
CA TYR A 46 1.86 -1.59 -20.57
C TYR A 46 0.59 -2.31 -20.98
N SER A 47 0.67 -3.54 -21.51
CA SER A 47 -0.50 -4.31 -21.92
C SER A 47 -1.45 -4.62 -20.76
N ARG A 48 -0.90 -4.94 -19.57
CA ARG A 48 -1.69 -5.10 -18.35
C ARG A 48 -2.40 -3.81 -17.95
N ARG A 49 -1.71 -2.67 -18.01
CA ARG A 49 -2.29 -1.36 -17.67
C ARG A 49 -3.44 -0.99 -18.59
N VAL A 50 -3.28 -1.19 -19.90
CA VAL A 50 -4.34 -0.92 -20.89
C VAL A 50 -5.57 -1.78 -20.60
N LYS A 51 -5.39 -3.10 -20.41
CA LYS A 51 -6.50 -4.01 -20.07
C LYS A 51 -7.23 -3.60 -18.79
N MET A 52 -6.49 -3.27 -17.74
CA MET A 52 -7.08 -2.83 -16.47
C MET A 52 -7.91 -1.55 -16.63
N GLU A 53 -7.43 -0.58 -17.43
CA GLU A 53 -8.18 0.66 -17.67
C GLU A 53 -9.44 0.40 -18.51
N GLU A 54 -9.37 -0.49 -19.50
CA GLU A 54 -10.54 -0.94 -20.29
C GLU A 54 -11.59 -1.61 -19.39
N GLU A 55 -11.17 -2.51 -18.51
CA GLU A 55 -12.05 -3.17 -17.53
C GLU A 55 -12.69 -2.16 -16.57
N LYS A 56 -11.90 -1.21 -16.04
CA LYS A 56 -12.40 -0.13 -15.18
C LYS A 56 -13.42 0.74 -15.90
N GLN A 57 -13.14 1.12 -17.15
CA GLN A 57 -14.07 1.91 -17.95
C GLN A 57 -15.34 1.13 -18.28
N ALA A 58 -15.23 -0.18 -18.56
CA ALA A 58 -16.38 -1.06 -18.78
C ALA A 58 -17.25 -1.17 -17.53
N LEU A 59 -16.64 -1.32 -16.35
CA LEU A 59 -17.35 -1.33 -15.07
C LEU A 59 -18.06 0.00 -14.83
N GLN A 60 -17.40 1.13 -15.10
CA GLN A 60 -18.02 2.45 -14.97
C GLN A 60 -19.25 2.60 -15.88
N ARG A 61 -19.14 2.20 -17.15
CA ARG A 61 -20.29 2.20 -18.09
C ARG A 61 -21.40 1.27 -17.60
N GLN A 62 -21.06 0.10 -17.07
CA GLN A 62 -22.05 -0.83 -16.53
C GLN A 62 -22.80 -0.26 -15.32
N LEU A 63 -22.10 0.45 -14.43
CA LEU A 63 -22.72 1.13 -13.28
C LEU A 63 -23.66 2.25 -13.74
N GLN A 64 -23.25 3.06 -14.72
CA GLN A 64 -24.12 4.08 -15.30
C GLN A 64 -25.40 3.48 -15.93
N LEU A 65 -25.26 2.40 -16.69
CA LEU A 65 -26.40 1.69 -17.28
C LEU A 65 -27.29 1.01 -16.24
N LYS A 66 -26.72 0.55 -15.12
CA LYS A 66 -27.51 0.04 -13.99
C LYS A 66 -28.32 1.15 -13.35
N HIS A 67 -27.68 2.29 -13.06
CA HIS A 67 -28.35 3.44 -12.47
C HIS A 67 -29.49 3.96 -13.36
N GLN A 68 -29.25 4.09 -14.67
CA GLN A 68 -30.30 4.50 -15.61
C GLN A 68 -31.48 3.53 -15.62
N ARG A 69 -31.22 2.21 -15.65
CA ARG A 69 -32.28 1.20 -15.56
C ARG A 69 -33.02 1.24 -14.23
N GLU A 70 -32.35 1.54 -13.13
CA GLU A 70 -33.00 1.71 -11.82
C GLU A 70 -33.92 2.94 -11.81
N LEU A 71 -33.50 4.06 -12.39
CA LEU A 71 -34.35 5.23 -12.56
C LEU A 71 -35.56 4.95 -13.45
N GLU A 72 -35.37 4.25 -14.58
CA GLU A 72 -36.47 3.82 -15.45
C GLU A 72 -37.44 2.88 -14.73
N LYS A 73 -36.93 1.94 -13.92
CA LYS A 73 -37.76 1.07 -13.08
C LYS A 73 -38.56 1.86 -12.06
N MET A 74 -37.96 2.83 -11.37
CA MET A 74 -38.67 3.67 -10.41
C MET A 74 -39.75 4.52 -11.09
N LYS A 75 -39.45 5.08 -12.26
CA LYS A 75 -40.44 5.83 -13.06
C LYS A 75 -41.64 4.96 -13.47
N ILE A 76 -41.40 3.69 -13.79
CA ILE A 76 -42.47 2.73 -14.12
C ILE A 76 -43.26 2.35 -12.86
N ASP A 77 -42.60 2.15 -11.72
CA ASP A 77 -43.23 1.79 -10.44
C ASP A 77 -44.11 2.92 -9.87
N GLU A 78 -43.71 4.18 -10.05
CA GLU A 78 -44.44 5.37 -9.60
C GLU A 78 -45.82 5.52 -10.28
N ASP A 79 -46.00 4.96 -11.48
CA ASP A 79 -47.28 4.97 -12.22
C ASP A 79 -48.26 3.87 -11.74
N TRP A 80 -47.84 2.99 -10.82
CA TRP A 80 -48.59 1.79 -10.40
C TRP A 80 -48.77 1.67 -8.88
N ASP A 81 -49.61 2.51 -8.28
CA ASP A 81 -50.04 2.35 -6.88
C ASP A 81 -51.03 1.18 -6.72
N HIS A 82 -50.54 0.03 -6.23
CA HIS A 82 -51.36 -1.14 -5.84
C HIS A 82 -51.82 -1.10 -4.37
N SER A 83 -51.53 -0.02 -3.63
CA SER A 83 -51.72 0.05 -2.18
C SER A 83 -53.11 0.57 -1.79
N HIS A 84 -53.85 -0.23 -1.01
CA HIS A 84 -55.11 0.20 -0.38
C HIS A 84 -54.86 0.85 1.00
N GLN A 85 -53.68 1.46 1.21
CA GLN A 85 -53.29 2.08 2.48
C GLN A 85 -53.69 3.56 2.50
N SER A 86 -54.18 4.01 3.67
CA SER A 86 -54.42 5.44 3.90
C SER A 86 -53.10 6.22 3.87
N LYS A 87 -53.14 7.45 3.37
CA LYS A 87 -52.00 8.39 3.33
C LYS A 87 -51.28 8.48 4.68
N GLU A 88 -52.03 8.51 5.78
CA GLU A 88 -51.50 8.59 7.14
C GLU A 88 -50.67 7.34 7.51
N GLN A 89 -51.08 6.15 7.07
CA GLN A 89 -50.37 4.90 7.32
C GLN A 89 -49.03 4.85 6.57
N ILE A 90 -49.00 5.41 5.36
CA ILE A 90 -47.78 5.53 4.55
C ILE A 90 -46.79 6.47 5.23
N GLU A 91 -47.24 7.66 5.65
CA GLU A 91 -46.42 8.65 6.36
C GLU A 91 -45.87 8.08 7.68
N ALA A 92 -46.70 7.41 8.48
CA ALA A 92 -46.27 6.76 9.72
C ALA A 92 -45.18 5.71 9.47
N SER A 93 -45.34 4.87 8.43
CA SER A 93 -44.33 3.87 8.06
C SER A 93 -43.01 4.50 7.61
N LEU A 94 -43.07 5.64 6.91
CA LEU A 94 -41.89 6.38 6.47
C LEU A 94 -41.13 6.96 7.66
N MET A 95 -41.84 7.59 8.60
CA MET A 95 -41.24 8.12 9.83
C MET A 95 -40.58 7.01 10.65
N MET A 96 -41.24 5.86 10.80
CA MET A 96 -40.66 4.69 11.50
C MET A 96 -39.38 4.19 10.81
N LYS A 97 -39.34 4.16 9.47
CA LYS A 97 -38.15 3.77 8.70
C LYS A 97 -37.00 4.76 8.91
N GLN A 98 -37.26 6.06 8.85
CA GLN A 98 -36.26 7.11 9.07
C GLN A 98 -35.70 7.04 10.50
N GLU A 99 -36.57 6.85 11.49
CA GLU A 99 -36.16 6.73 12.89
C GLU A 99 -35.29 5.47 13.11
N ALA A 100 -35.63 4.35 12.46
CA ALA A 100 -34.82 3.14 12.48
C ALA A 100 -33.45 3.33 11.79
N ALA A 101 -33.38 4.11 10.72
CA ALA A 101 -32.12 4.44 10.05
C ALA A 101 -31.24 5.33 10.95
N LEU A 102 -31.80 6.39 11.54
CA LEU A 102 -31.10 7.27 12.47
C LEU A 102 -30.57 6.50 13.70
N ARG A 103 -31.35 5.54 14.24
CA ARG A 103 -30.89 4.66 15.32
C ARG A 103 -29.70 3.80 14.89
N ARG A 104 -29.70 3.27 13.66
CA ARG A 104 -28.56 2.51 13.13
C ARG A 104 -27.33 3.39 12.97
N GLU A 105 -27.46 4.59 12.43
CA GLU A 105 -26.35 5.54 12.30
C GLU A 105 -25.76 5.91 13.66
N ARG A 106 -26.62 6.18 14.65
CA ARG A 106 -26.18 6.43 16.03
C ARG A 106 -25.44 5.23 16.61
N ALA A 107 -25.95 4.01 16.39
CA ALA A 107 -25.29 2.79 16.85
C ALA A 107 -23.92 2.57 16.19
N LEU A 108 -23.80 2.87 14.89
CA LEU A 108 -22.52 2.77 14.17
C LEU A 108 -21.51 3.83 14.63
N ALA A 109 -21.95 5.08 14.80
CA ALA A 109 -21.12 6.15 15.35
C ALA A 109 -20.65 5.82 16.78
N TYR A 110 -21.55 5.25 17.60
CA TYR A 110 -21.21 4.76 18.93
C TYR A 110 -20.21 3.61 18.87
N ALA A 111 -20.44 2.58 18.06
CA ALA A 111 -19.51 1.45 17.91
C ALA A 111 -18.12 1.91 17.47
N PHE A 112 -18.03 2.79 16.47
CA PHE A 112 -16.75 3.33 15.98
C PHE A 112 -16.04 4.16 17.06
N SER A 113 -16.77 5.01 17.80
CA SER A 113 -16.19 5.78 18.90
C SER A 113 -15.81 4.93 20.12
N HIS A 114 -16.40 3.75 20.29
CA HIS A 114 -16.03 2.82 21.35
C HIS A 114 -14.96 1.81 20.91
N GLN A 115 -14.76 1.60 19.60
CA GLN A 115 -13.70 0.76 19.06
C GLN A 115 -12.30 1.28 19.43
N TRP A 116 -12.07 2.60 19.40
CA TRP A 116 -10.75 3.16 19.76
C TRP A 116 -10.50 3.18 21.27
N LYS A 117 -11.55 3.25 22.10
CA LYS A 117 -11.44 3.13 23.57
C LYS A 117 -11.20 1.69 24.03
N ASN A 118 -11.73 0.72 23.27
CA ASN A 118 -11.52 -0.72 23.52
C ASN A 118 -10.33 -1.30 22.74
N SER A 119 -9.54 -0.47 22.05
CA SER A 119 -8.32 -0.86 21.32
C SER A 119 -7.27 -1.58 22.19
N GLY A 120 -7.39 -1.48 23.52
CA GLY A 120 -6.60 -2.27 24.47
C GLY A 120 -6.91 -3.78 24.52
N ARG A 121 -7.95 -4.27 23.83
CA ARG A 121 -8.26 -5.71 23.68
C ARG A 121 -8.59 -6.05 22.23
N THR A 122 -7.61 -5.92 21.34
CA THR A 122 -7.76 -6.47 19.98
C THR A 122 -7.40 -7.96 19.98
N VAL A 123 -8.41 -8.82 20.12
CA VAL A 123 -8.34 -10.18 19.59
C VAL A 123 -8.29 -10.03 18.07
N THR A 124 -7.09 -10.06 17.52
CA THR A 124 -6.86 -10.14 16.07
C THR A 124 -7.25 -11.56 15.64
N PRO A 125 -8.18 -11.75 14.70
CA PRO A 125 -8.33 -13.05 14.08
C PRO A 125 -7.09 -13.25 13.21
N THR A 126 -6.21 -14.13 13.66
CA THR A 126 -5.05 -14.60 12.93
C THR A 126 -5.52 -15.30 11.66
N PHE A 127 -5.56 -14.57 10.54
CA PHE A 127 -5.60 -15.20 9.22
C PHE A 127 -4.16 -15.21 8.67
N THR A 128 -3.40 -16.20 9.11
CA THR A 128 -2.05 -16.50 8.59
C THR A 128 -2.14 -17.58 7.54
N ASP A 129 -2.91 -17.34 6.47
CA ASP A 129 -2.98 -18.28 5.35
C ASP A 129 -2.14 -17.75 4.19
N GLN A 130 -1.10 -18.50 3.82
CA GLN A 130 -0.14 -18.14 2.76
C GLN A 130 -0.75 -18.19 1.36
N GLY A 131 -1.98 -18.72 1.21
CA GLY A 131 -2.70 -18.82 -0.06
C GLY A 131 -3.54 -17.60 -0.44
N ASN A 132 -3.63 -16.55 0.39
CA ASN A 132 -4.54 -15.43 0.12
C ASN A 132 -3.86 -14.26 -0.61
N PRO A 133 -4.36 -13.83 -1.80
CA PRO A 133 -3.82 -12.69 -2.54
C PRO A 133 -3.87 -11.34 -1.78
N ASN A 134 -4.64 -11.24 -0.69
CA ASN A 134 -4.69 -10.05 0.17
C ASN A 134 -3.55 -10.00 1.23
N TRP A 135 -2.69 -11.02 1.31
CA TRP A 135 -1.55 -11.07 2.23
C TRP A 135 -0.70 -9.79 2.11
N GLY A 136 -0.50 -9.32 0.88
CA GLY A 136 0.19 -8.08 0.50
C GLY A 136 -0.35 -6.80 1.16
N TRP A 137 -1.63 -6.76 1.53
CA TRP A 137 -2.27 -5.57 2.09
C TRP A 137 -2.31 -5.65 3.62
N SER A 138 -2.63 -6.83 4.16
CA SER A 138 -2.68 -7.06 5.61
C SER A 138 -1.29 -6.96 6.28
N TRP A 139 -0.18 -7.30 5.61
CA TRP A 139 1.16 -7.10 6.18
C TRP A 139 1.55 -5.62 6.30
N MET A 140 1.22 -4.80 5.28
CA MET A 140 1.55 -3.37 5.27
C MET A 140 0.72 -2.64 6.32
N GLU A 141 -0.57 -2.96 6.40
CA GLU A 141 -1.47 -2.45 7.43
C GLU A 141 -0.96 -2.83 8.83
N ARG A 142 -0.55 -4.09 9.05
CA ARG A 142 0.05 -4.54 10.32
C ARG A 142 1.34 -3.78 10.68
N TRP A 143 2.21 -3.51 9.70
CA TRP A 143 3.45 -2.77 9.92
C TRP A 143 3.19 -1.29 10.25
N MET A 144 2.20 -0.67 9.61
CA MET A 144 1.76 0.68 9.91
C MET A 144 1.04 0.80 11.26
N SER A 145 0.20 -0.18 11.63
CA SER A 145 -0.51 -0.21 12.93
C SER A 145 0.41 -0.47 14.10
N ALA A 146 1.46 -1.28 13.92
CA ALA A 146 2.42 -1.58 14.98
C ALA A 146 3.27 -0.37 15.40
N ARG A 147 3.24 0.73 14.61
CA ARG A 147 4.06 1.94 14.74
C ARG A 147 5.38 1.69 15.48
N PRO A 148 6.29 0.86 14.92
CA PRO A 148 7.48 0.39 15.63
C PRO A 148 8.38 1.51 16.17
N TRP A 149 8.32 2.68 15.54
CA TRP A 149 9.04 3.89 15.92
C TRP A 149 8.41 4.68 17.08
N GLU A 150 7.14 4.47 17.41
CA GLU A 150 6.49 5.11 18.57
C GLU A 150 6.73 4.32 19.86
N ASN A 151 6.86 2.99 19.77
CA ASN A 151 7.10 2.12 20.94
C ASN A 151 8.49 2.31 21.60
N ARG A 152 9.43 3.00 20.93
CA ARG A 152 10.76 3.31 21.49
C ARG A 152 10.76 4.47 22.49
N VAL A 153 9.72 5.29 22.53
CA VAL A 153 9.70 6.51 23.36
C VAL A 153 9.15 6.25 24.77
N VAL A 154 8.47 5.12 25.01
CA VAL A 154 7.78 4.86 26.29
C VAL A 154 8.44 3.76 27.15
N ALA A 155 9.45 3.06 26.64
CA ALA A 155 10.17 2.03 27.40
C ALA A 155 11.37 2.62 28.16
N ASN A 156 11.13 3.58 29.05
CA ASN A 156 12.11 4.08 30.01
C ASN A 156 11.42 4.77 31.19
N LYS A 157 10.45 4.11 31.82
CA LYS A 157 10.12 4.35 33.24
C LYS A 157 9.66 3.03 33.85
N ASP A 158 10.00 2.88 35.13
CA ASP A 158 9.55 1.84 36.06
C ASP A 158 10.48 0.63 36.22
N LYS A 159 11.73 0.93 36.60
CA LYS A 159 12.38 0.21 37.69
C LYS A 159 12.97 1.28 38.61
N ASP A 160 12.43 1.36 39.83
CA ASP A 160 13.12 1.69 41.08
C ASP A 160 12.05 2.08 42.14
N ALA A 161 11.55 1.07 42.82
CA ALA A 161 10.91 1.22 44.12
C ALA A 161 11.91 0.79 45.20
N ALA A 162 11.99 1.62 46.24
CA ALA A 162 12.71 1.47 47.51
C ALA A 162 14.20 1.89 47.53
N LEU A 163 14.48 3.12 48.02
CA LEU A 163 15.13 3.36 49.33
C LEU A 163 15.40 4.87 49.59
N THR A 164 14.71 5.43 50.58
CA THR A 164 15.06 6.56 51.49
C THR A 164 15.48 7.97 51.02
N LYS A 165 14.78 8.96 51.62
CA LYS A 165 15.23 10.27 52.16
C LYS A 165 15.51 11.46 51.21
N ASN A 166 14.49 12.34 51.17
CA ASN A 166 14.44 13.82 51.26
C ASN A 166 15.41 14.74 50.47
N PRO A 167 14.96 15.98 50.14
CA PRO A 167 15.42 16.75 48.99
C PRO A 167 16.41 17.87 49.35
N SER A 168 17.38 18.17 48.48
CA SER A 168 17.83 19.56 48.27
C SER A 168 18.79 19.76 47.08
N THR A 169 18.53 20.86 46.37
CA THR A 169 19.44 21.80 45.67
C THR A 169 20.20 21.41 44.38
N ASN A 170 19.81 22.10 43.30
CA ASN A 170 20.58 22.70 42.17
C ASN A 170 21.74 21.93 41.50
N ALA A 171 21.64 21.78 40.17
CA ALA A 171 22.45 22.56 39.23
C ALA A 171 22.16 22.16 37.77
N ALA A 172 22.08 23.18 36.92
CA ALA A 172 21.90 23.13 35.48
C ALA A 172 23.05 22.41 34.74
N ARG A 173 22.74 21.81 33.59
CA ARG A 173 23.55 21.91 32.35
C ARG A 173 22.84 21.30 31.13
N THR A 174 22.33 22.21 30.30
CA THR A 174 22.45 22.27 28.84
C THR A 174 22.38 20.97 28.03
N PHE A 175 21.24 20.79 27.36
CA PHE A 175 21.07 19.98 26.15
C PHE A 175 21.60 20.75 24.94
N VAL A 176 22.41 20.10 24.09
CA VAL A 176 22.63 20.51 22.69
C VAL A 176 22.62 19.23 21.84
N PRO A 177 21.65 19.02 20.94
CA PRO A 177 21.75 17.94 19.96
C PRO A 177 22.44 18.47 18.70
N ARG A 178 23.61 17.91 18.38
CA ARG A 178 24.29 18.12 17.10
C ARG A 178 23.65 17.22 16.04
N ALA A 179 22.94 17.84 15.09
CA ALA A 179 22.50 17.20 13.86
C ALA A 179 23.71 16.88 12.97
N LEU A 180 23.77 15.67 12.43
CA LEU A 180 24.64 15.33 11.31
C LEU A 180 23.83 14.63 10.22
N SER A 181 23.70 15.35 9.12
CA SER A 181 23.19 14.96 7.82
C SER A 181 23.99 13.79 7.25
N ILE A 182 23.31 12.82 6.63
CA ILE A 182 23.94 11.77 5.83
C ILE A 182 23.42 11.86 4.40
N GLN A 183 24.33 12.28 3.53
CA GLN A 183 24.31 12.18 2.07
C GLN A 183 24.26 10.70 1.67
N ARG A 184 23.37 10.32 0.74
CA ARG A 184 23.39 9.02 0.05
C ARG A 184 24.15 9.11 -1.27
N PRO A 185 24.72 7.99 -1.75
CA PRO A 185 25.61 7.92 -2.91
C PRO A 185 24.92 8.25 -4.24
#